data_AF-A0AAU2Z9K1-F1
#
_entry.id   AF-A0AAU2Z9K1-F1
#
_cell.length_a   1.000
_cell.length_b   1.000
_cell.length_c   1.000
_cell.angle_alpha   90.00
_cell.angle_beta   90.00
_cell.angle_gamma   90.00
#
_symmetry.space_group_name_H-M   'P 1'
#
loop_
_entity.id
_entity.type
_entity.pdbx_description
1 polymer ?
#
loop_
_entity_poly.entity_id
_entity_poly.type
_entity_poly.pdbx_seq_one_letter_code
_entity_poly.pdbx_strand_id
1 'polypeptide(L)'
;MRHDFDVMVEFLKARLREDENAAKALKPSKNGDVARLRDRILADVEAKRRLMDWVFAPQRELGEWEHSFAGGLVIKQWMRFRQPVIEQLVAAYADHPDFHPEWKLIEVEPIEDGSRTRVSR
;
A
#
# COMPACT_ATOMS: atom_id res chain seq x y z
N MET A 1 -16.72 -4.27 2.39
CA MET A 1 -15.94 -3.04 2.69
C MET A 1 -14.98 -3.20 3.87
N ARG A 2 -15.40 -3.30 5.15
CA ARG A 2 -14.43 -3.53 6.25
C ARG A 2 -13.68 -4.87 6.10
N HIS A 3 -14.40 -5.92 5.72
CA HIS A 3 -13.83 -7.25 5.51
C HIS A 3 -12.75 -7.26 4.41
N ASP A 4 -13.02 -6.63 3.26
CA ASP A 4 -12.08 -6.60 2.12
C ASP A 4 -10.78 -5.85 2.47
N PHE A 5 -10.88 -4.76 3.23
CA PHE A 5 -9.71 -4.00 3.67
C PHE A 5 -8.83 -4.81 4.62
N ASP A 6 -9.43 -5.55 5.57
CA ASP A 6 -8.68 -6.42 6.48
C ASP A 6 -8.00 -7.56 5.70
N VAL A 7 -8.67 -8.12 4.69
CA VAL A 7 -8.10 -9.16 3.82
C VAL A 7 -6.93 -8.61 2.98
N MET A 8 -7.05 -7.41 2.41
CA MET A 8 -5.95 -6.72 1.71
C MET A 8 -4.73 -6.53 2.61
N VAL A 9 -4.95 -6.17 3.87
CA VAL A 9 -3.88 -5.94 4.86
C VAL A 9 -3.16 -7.24 5.21
N GLU A 10 -3.90 -8.33 5.42
CA GLU A 10 -3.29 -9.65 5.68
C GLU A 10 -2.54 -10.17 4.45
N PHE A 11 -3.09 -9.98 3.25
CA PHE A 11 -2.41 -10.29 2.00
C PHE A 11 -1.08 -9.51 1.89
N LEU A 12 -1.08 -8.19 2.14
CA LEU A 12 0.15 -7.39 2.12
C LEU A 12 1.18 -7.88 3.14
N LYS A 13 0.76 -8.19 4.38
CA LYS A 13 1.68 -8.72 5.39
C LYS A 13 2.35 -10.02 4.93
N ALA A 14 1.59 -10.91 4.31
CA ALA A 14 2.11 -12.17 3.78
C ALA A 14 3.13 -11.91 2.65
N ARG A 15 2.78 -11.08 1.66
CA ARG A 15 3.66 -10.77 0.52
C ARG A 15 4.94 -10.04 0.93
N LEU A 16 4.85 -9.08 1.85
CA LEU A 16 6.03 -8.41 2.39
C LEU A 16 6.96 -9.36 3.15
N ARG A 17 6.43 -10.39 3.79
CA ARG A 17 7.23 -11.43 4.45
C ARG A 17 7.91 -12.34 3.43
N GLU A 18 7.21 -12.69 2.36
CA GLU A 18 7.78 -13.46 1.25
C GLU A 18 8.91 -12.71 0.56
N ASP A 19 8.71 -11.43 0.23
CA ASP A 19 9.75 -10.57 -0.37
C ASP A 19 10.98 -10.46 0.54
N GLU A 20 10.78 -10.28 1.85
CA GLU A 20 11.87 -10.25 2.82
C GLU A 20 12.62 -11.59 2.87
N ASN A 21 11.89 -12.71 2.90
CA ASN A 21 12.50 -14.05 2.93
C ASN A 21 13.28 -14.33 1.63
N ALA A 22 12.72 -13.96 0.48
CA ALA A 22 13.38 -14.08 -0.82
C ALA A 22 14.68 -13.25 -0.86
N ALA A 23 14.63 -12.00 -0.38
CA ALA A 23 15.82 -11.16 -0.27
C ALA A 23 16.87 -11.76 0.67
N LYS A 24 16.47 -12.24 1.85
CA LYS A 24 17.38 -12.88 2.82
C LYS A 24 18.01 -14.17 2.30
N ALA A 25 17.30 -14.91 1.44
CA ALA A 25 17.82 -16.12 0.80
C ALA A 25 18.89 -15.83 -0.27
N LEU A 26 18.98 -14.58 -0.77
CA LEU A 26 20.06 -14.18 -1.67
C LEU A 26 21.40 -14.23 -0.93
N LYS A 27 22.22 -15.23 -1.29
CA LYS A 27 23.55 -15.38 -0.73
C LYS A 27 24.38 -14.13 -1.06
N PRO A 28 25.13 -13.58 -0.08
CA PRO A 28 26.15 -12.57 -0.35
C PRO A 28 27.27 -13.23 -1.15
N SER A 29 27.09 -13.28 -2.47
CA SER A 29 28.15 -13.69 -3.39
C SER A 29 29.09 -12.51 -3.64
N LYS A 30 30.24 -12.76 -4.26
CA LYS A 30 31.13 -11.68 -4.73
C LYS A 30 30.49 -10.77 -5.81
N ASN A 31 29.27 -11.09 -6.26
CA ASN A 31 28.52 -10.25 -7.17
C ASN A 31 27.88 -9.07 -6.42
N GLY A 32 28.49 -7.89 -6.57
CA GLY A 32 28.02 -6.65 -5.95
C GLY A 32 26.61 -6.23 -6.38
N ASP A 33 26.15 -6.65 -7.56
CA ASP A 33 24.80 -6.32 -8.04
C ASP A 33 23.73 -7.10 -7.29
N VAL A 34 24.01 -8.37 -6.95
CA VAL A 34 23.11 -9.20 -6.12
C VAL A 34 23.00 -8.63 -4.71
N ALA A 35 24.11 -8.15 -4.15
CA ALA A 35 24.11 -7.51 -2.83
C ALA A 35 23.29 -6.20 -2.83
N ARG A 36 23.48 -5.34 -3.85
CA ARG A 36 22.69 -4.10 -4.00
C ARG A 36 21.21 -4.37 -4.22
N LEU A 37 20.87 -5.37 -5.02
CA LEU A 37 19.48 -5.77 -5.24
C LEU A 37 18.83 -6.25 -3.94
N ARG A 38 19.51 -7.10 -3.18
CA ARG A 38 19.05 -7.54 -1.86
C ARG A 38 18.76 -6.35 -0.94
N ASP A 39 19.74 -5.45 -0.79
CA ASP A 39 19.63 -4.33 0.12
C ASP A 39 18.50 -3.37 -0.30
N ARG A 40 18.30 -3.18 -1.61
CA ARG A 40 17.16 -2.45 -2.17
C ARG A 40 15.82 -3.12 -1.81
N ILE A 41 15.68 -4.43 -2.02
CA ILE A 41 14.42 -5.13 -1.72
C ILE A 41 14.10 -5.01 -0.22
N LEU A 42 15.09 -5.15 0.66
CA LEU A 42 14.91 -4.99 2.10
C LEU A 42 14.47 -3.56 2.47
N ALA A 43 15.07 -2.55 1.85
CA ALA A 43 14.68 -1.16 2.04
C ALA A 43 13.24 -0.89 1.54
N ASP A 44 12.85 -1.45 0.40
CA ASP A 44 11.49 -1.33 -0.14
C ASP A 44 10.46 -2.02 0.78
N VAL A 45 10.76 -3.22 1.29
CA VAL A 45 9.89 -3.92 2.26
C VAL A 45 9.72 -3.08 3.53
N GLU A 46 10.80 -2.54 4.09
CA GLU A 46 10.76 -1.69 5.28
C GLU A 46 9.95 -0.41 5.04
N ALA A 47 10.11 0.22 3.87
CA ALA A 47 9.32 1.40 3.50
C ALA A 47 7.83 1.07 3.42
N LYS A 48 7.45 -0.06 2.80
CA LYS A 48 6.06 -0.50 2.73
C LYS A 48 5.47 -0.81 4.12
N ARG A 49 6.26 -1.41 5.03
CA ARG A 49 5.85 -1.61 6.44
C ARG A 49 5.56 -0.31 7.16
N ARG A 50 6.43 0.69 7.00
CA ARG A 50 6.22 2.02 7.60
C ARG A 50 4.98 2.71 7.05
N LEU A 51 4.68 2.54 5.76
CA LEU A 51 3.45 3.04 5.17
C LEU A 51 2.22 2.36 5.79
N MET A 52 2.26 1.03 5.97
CA MET A 52 1.20 0.32 6.67
C MET A 52 1.04 0.83 8.11
N ASP A 53 2.13 0.94 8.88
CA ASP A 53 2.09 1.49 10.24
C ASP A 53 1.54 2.91 10.27
N TRP A 54 1.89 3.75 9.29
CA TRP A 54 1.31 5.09 9.14
C TRP A 54 -0.20 5.03 8.88
N VAL A 55 -0.70 4.11 8.05
CA VAL A 55 -2.16 3.95 7.84
C VAL A 55 -2.86 3.64 9.18
N PHE A 56 -2.25 2.82 10.03
CA PHE A 56 -2.84 2.37 11.31
C PHE A 56 -2.49 3.22 12.54
N ALA A 57 -1.53 4.14 12.45
CA ALA A 57 -1.13 5.04 13.54
C ALA A 57 -2.32 5.68 14.30
N PRO A 58 -3.39 6.16 13.65
CA PRO A 58 -4.49 6.85 14.34
C PRO A 58 -5.25 5.94 15.30
N GLN A 59 -5.43 4.67 14.93
CA GLN A 59 -6.07 3.68 15.79
C GLN A 59 -5.23 3.43 17.05
N ARG A 60 -3.90 3.50 16.93
CA ARG A 60 -2.97 3.37 18.08
C ARG A 60 -2.93 4.64 18.94
N GLU A 61 -2.98 5.82 18.33
CA GLU A 61 -2.85 7.12 19.00
C GLU A 61 -4.11 7.55 19.76
N LEU A 62 -5.30 7.15 19.29
CA LEU A 62 -6.56 7.59 19.87
C LEU A 62 -6.98 6.74 21.08
N GLY A 63 -6.40 5.54 21.26
CA GLY A 63 -6.63 4.68 22.43
C GLY A 63 -8.12 4.50 22.75
N GLU A 64 -8.51 4.70 24.00
CA GLU A 64 -9.91 4.57 24.43
C GLU A 64 -10.86 5.64 23.83
N TRP A 65 -10.33 6.76 23.33
CA TRP A 65 -11.15 7.82 22.73
C TRP A 65 -11.76 7.39 21.39
N GLU A 66 -11.22 6.34 20.75
CA GLU A 66 -11.83 5.67 19.59
C GLU A 66 -13.28 5.26 19.85
N HIS A 67 -13.59 4.80 21.07
CA HIS A 67 -14.93 4.30 21.40
C HIS A 67 -15.96 5.44 21.59
N SER A 68 -15.51 6.70 21.61
CA SER A 68 -16.41 7.83 21.58
C SER A 68 -16.96 8.07 20.17
N PHE A 69 -18.17 8.62 20.07
CA PHE A 69 -18.77 8.97 18.77
C PHE A 69 -17.87 9.93 17.96
N ALA A 70 -17.25 10.91 18.63
CA ALA A 70 -16.33 11.86 18.00
C ALA A 70 -15.04 11.17 17.50
N GLY A 71 -14.43 10.30 18.32
CA GLY A 71 -13.24 9.54 17.95
C GLY A 71 -13.48 8.61 16.77
N GLY A 72 -14.63 7.90 16.77
CA GLY A 72 -15.03 7.04 15.66
C GLY A 72 -15.22 7.79 14.33
N LEU A 73 -15.76 9.02 14.36
CA LEU A 73 -15.89 9.86 13.16
C LEU A 73 -14.53 10.33 12.64
N VAL A 74 -13.62 10.72 13.54
CA VAL A 74 -12.24 11.13 13.18
C VAL A 74 -11.50 9.96 12.53
N ILE A 75 -11.54 8.77 13.13
CA ILE A 75 -10.92 7.55 12.59
C ILE A 75 -11.48 7.22 11.21
N LYS A 76 -12.81 7.25 11.06
CA LYS A 76 -13.44 6.95 9.77
C LYS A 76 -13.01 7.93 8.68
N GLN A 77 -12.94 9.23 8.99
CA GLN A 77 -12.47 10.23 8.04
C GLN A 77 -11.00 10.05 7.69
N TRP A 78 -10.16 9.74 8.68
CA TRP A 78 -8.73 9.49 8.46
C TRP A 78 -8.48 8.22 7.64
N MET A 79 -9.15 7.12 7.97
CA MET A 79 -9.06 5.86 7.22
C MET A 79 -9.48 6.07 5.77
N ARG A 80 -10.51 6.89 5.50
CA ARG A 80 -10.89 7.24 4.12
C ARG A 80 -9.76 7.90 3.32
N PHE A 81 -8.94 8.73 3.96
CA PHE A 81 -7.80 9.38 3.30
C PHE A 81 -6.57 8.46 3.17
N ARG A 82 -6.41 7.50 4.08
CA ARG A 82 -5.23 6.63 4.13
C ARG A 82 -5.42 5.29 3.42
N GLN A 83 -6.67 4.81 3.29
CA GLN A 83 -7.03 3.57 2.61
C GLN A 83 -6.44 3.44 1.19
N PRO A 84 -6.42 4.50 0.35
CA PRO A 84 -5.82 4.40 -0.98
C PRO A 84 -4.35 3.96 -0.97
N VAL A 85 -3.61 4.20 0.11
CA VAL A 85 -2.22 3.72 0.23
C VAL A 85 -2.19 2.19 0.26
N ILE A 86 -3.09 1.53 0.99
CA ILE A 86 -3.17 0.07 1.03
C ILE A 86 -3.57 -0.47 -0.34
N GLU A 87 -4.56 0.13 -1.00
CA GLU A 87 -5.02 -0.29 -2.33
C GLU A 87 -3.89 -0.20 -3.36
N GLN A 88 -3.09 0.88 -3.33
CA GLN A 88 -1.91 1.05 -4.20
C GLN A 88 -0.81 0.02 -3.90
N LEU A 89 -0.56 -0.28 -2.62
CA LEU A 89 0.40 -1.31 -2.24
C LEU A 89 -0.05 -2.70 -2.70
N VAL A 90 -1.35 -3.00 -2.60
CA VAL A 90 -1.94 -4.27 -3.07
C VAL A 90 -1.83 -4.38 -4.58
N ALA A 91 -2.11 -3.31 -5.31
CA ALA A 91 -2.03 -3.28 -6.77
C ALA A 91 -0.64 -3.65 -7.31
N ALA A 92 0.43 -3.43 -6.55
CA ALA A 92 1.79 -3.87 -6.91
C ALA A 92 1.94 -5.40 -7.02
N TYR A 93 0.99 -6.17 -6.49
CA TYR A 93 0.95 -7.63 -6.54
C TYR A 93 -0.19 -8.16 -7.42
N ALA A 94 -0.68 -7.38 -8.39
CA ALA A 94 -1.79 -7.77 -9.26
C ALA A 94 -1.57 -9.08 -10.03
N ASP A 95 -0.31 -9.44 -10.30
CA ASP A 95 0.07 -10.68 -11.00
C ASP A 95 0.21 -11.89 -10.06
N HIS A 96 -0.02 -11.72 -8.75
CA HIS A 96 0.11 -12.81 -7.78
C HIS A 96 -1.11 -13.74 -7.82
N PRO A 97 -0.96 -15.08 -7.72
CA PRO A 97 -2.09 -16.03 -7.79
C PRO A 97 -3.16 -15.81 -6.71
N ASP A 98 -2.75 -15.41 -5.50
CA ASP A 98 -3.67 -15.09 -4.40
C ASP A 98 -4.27 -13.67 -4.50
N PHE A 99 -3.98 -12.92 -5.57
CA PHE A 99 -4.55 -11.59 -5.75
C PHE A 99 -6.02 -11.70 -6.14
N HIS A 100 -6.87 -10.96 -5.42
CA HIS A 100 -8.29 -10.88 -5.69
C HIS A 100 -8.56 -9.85 -6.80
N PRO A 101 -9.15 -10.25 -7.94
CA PRO A 101 -9.36 -9.36 -9.09
C PRO A 101 -10.12 -8.07 -8.78
N GLU A 102 -11.01 -8.09 -7.79
CA GLU A 102 -11.77 -6.94 -7.31
C GLU A 102 -10.91 -5.84 -6.67
N TRP A 103 -9.66 -6.13 -6.30
CA TRP A 103 -8.70 -5.14 -5.78
C TRP A 103 -7.93 -4.42 -6.88
N LYS A 104 -8.10 -4.86 -8.14
CA LYS A 104 -7.43 -4.21 -9.27
C LYS A 104 -7.97 -2.79 -9.40
N LEU A 105 -7.06 -1.82 -9.29
CA LEU A 105 -7.40 -0.43 -9.51
C LEU A 105 -7.88 -0.26 -10.95
N ILE A 106 -9.07 0.31 -11.11
CA ILE A 106 -9.56 0.71 -12.43
C ILE A 106 -8.66 1.85 -12.88
N GLU A 107 -7.94 1.66 -13.99
CA GLU A 107 -7.22 2.74 -14.66
C GLU A 107 -8.27 3.76 -15.12
N VAL A 108 -8.44 4.83 -14.36
CA VAL A 108 -9.24 5.97 -14.81
C VAL A 108 -8.37 6.68 -15.84
N GLU A 109 -8.67 6.48 -17.12
CA GLU A 109 -8.07 7.31 -18.17
C GLU A 109 -8.27 8.78 -17.78
N PRO A 110 -7.21 9.60 -17.80
CA PRO A 110 -7.34 11.02 -17.50
C PRO A 110 -8.35 11.59 -18.49
N ILE A 111 -9.44 12.16 -17.98
CA ILE A 111 -10.42 12.88 -18.80
C ILE A 111 -9.64 13.96 -19.55
N GLU A 112 -9.45 13.79 -20.86
CA GLU A 112 -8.91 14.83 -21.71
C GLU A 112 -9.89 16.01 -21.66
N ASP A 113 -9.63 16.96 -20.78
CA ASP A 113 -10.32 18.25 -20.79
C ASP A 113 -9.90 18.97 -22.07
N GLY A 114 -10.73 18.80 -23.11
CA GLY A 114 -10.61 19.43 -24.43
C GLY A 114 -10.72 20.96 -24.40
N SER A 115 -10.71 21.60 -23.24
CA SER A 115 -10.76 23.05 -23.06
C SER A 115 -9.39 23.72 -23.18
N ARG A 116 -8.57 23.36 -24.19
CA ARG A 116 -7.50 24.25 -24.66
C ARG A 116 -8.07 25.20 -25.69
N THR A 117 -8.44 26.37 -25.19
CA THR A 117 -8.87 27.58 -25.89
C THR A 117 -8.08 27.78 -27.19
N ARG A 118 -8.80 27.76 -28.32
CA ARG A 118 -8.30 28.23 -29.61
C ARG A 118 -7.97 29.72 -29.50
N VAL A 119 -6.69 30.07 -29.38
CA VAL A 119 -6.23 31.43 -29.69
C VAL A 119 -6.24 31.53 -31.21
N SER A 120 -7.27 32.17 -31.75
CA SER A 120 -7.30 32.54 -33.17
C SER A 120 -6.38 33.74 -33.37
N ARG A 121 -5.55 33.63 -34.42
CA ARG A 121 -4.59 34.63 -34.89
C ARG A 121 -5.28 35.79 -35.59
#